data_AF-A0AAU4I4R6-F1
#
_entry.id   AF-A0AAU4I4R6-F1
#
_cell.length_a   1.000
_cell.length_b   1.000
_cell.length_c   1.000
_cell.angle_alpha   90.00
_cell.angle_beta   90.00
_cell.angle_gamma   90.00
#
_symmetry.space_group_name_H-M   'P 1'
#
loop_
_entity.id
_entity.type
_entity.pdbx_description
1 polymer ?
#
loop_
_entity_poly.entity_id
_entity_poly.type
_entity_poly.pdbx_seq_one_letter_code
_entity_poly.pdbx_strand_id
1 'polypeptide(L)'
;MNHTGPVSPGAATAAAAPHTVEFLRRLYPGEDPDRAAWGVRIDGTDLRTLVAEATRAGWSQEWDTSEEPPDGREAYLMTQHAPLVMDDDAHARRHFLGDPDPERREPGTGSMALLGCICGTDECWPMMATVTLTQDTVTWSGFHQPYRPEWGTLALGPYVFPRPAYEQALAAPVRLPGRGRLSISDDYSDEHADDHVDDHADGASAEASGETP
;
A
#
# COMPACT_ATOMS: atom_id res chain seq x y z
N MET A 1 45.58 13.39 41.68
CA MET A 1 44.25 12.80 41.95
C MET A 1 43.55 12.68 40.60
N ASN A 2 43.66 11.52 39.94
CA ASN A 2 42.96 11.23 38.69
C ASN A 2 41.93 10.15 39.00
N HIS A 3 40.64 10.49 38.90
CA HIS A 3 39.54 9.53 38.95
C HIS A 3 39.10 9.23 37.51
N THR A 4 39.52 8.09 36.98
CA THR A 4 38.94 7.52 35.76
C THR A 4 37.89 6.50 36.19
N GLY A 5 36.62 6.89 36.12
CA GLY A 5 35.51 5.97 36.32
C GLY A 5 35.33 5.05 35.10
N PRO A 6 34.86 3.81 35.29
CA PRO A 6 34.64 2.89 34.18
C PRO A 6 33.45 3.35 33.32
N VAL A 7 33.69 3.45 32.01
CA VAL A 7 32.64 3.65 31.01
C VAL A 7 31.86 2.34 30.90
N SER A 8 30.58 2.37 31.22
CA SER A 8 29.70 1.21 31.02
C SER A 8 29.49 0.99 29.52
N PRO A 9 29.64 -0.23 28.99
CA PRO A 9 29.26 -0.51 27.62
C PRO A 9 27.74 -0.40 27.51
N GLY A 10 27.27 0.44 26.58
CA GLY A 10 25.87 0.56 26.22
C GLY A 10 25.30 -0.82 25.90
N ALA A 11 24.13 -1.11 26.44
CA ALA A 11 23.39 -2.32 26.16
C ALA A 11 23.22 -2.44 24.64
N ALA A 12 23.87 -3.43 24.04
CA ALA A 12 23.56 -3.86 22.69
C ALA A 12 22.10 -4.34 22.73
N THR A 13 21.19 -3.53 22.21
CA THR A 13 19.83 -3.96 21.88
C THR A 13 19.98 -5.25 21.09
N ALA A 14 19.43 -6.35 21.60
CA ALA A 14 19.40 -7.62 20.90
C ALA A 14 18.83 -7.36 19.50
N ALA A 15 19.64 -7.58 18.46
CA ALA A 15 19.21 -7.35 17.10
C ALA A 15 17.99 -8.22 16.84
N ALA A 16 16.85 -7.58 16.55
CA ALA A 16 15.67 -8.29 16.07
C ALA A 16 16.06 -9.15 14.87
N ALA A 17 15.40 -10.30 14.70
CA ALA A 17 15.64 -11.15 13.55
C ALA A 17 15.46 -10.31 12.26
N PRO A 18 16.32 -10.50 11.24
CA PRO A 18 16.18 -9.77 9.99
C PRO A 18 14.85 -10.13 9.32
N HIS A 19 14.23 -9.14 8.68
CA HIS A 19 13.00 -9.32 7.92
C HIS A 19 13.28 -10.02 6.59
N THR A 20 12.26 -10.68 6.03
CA THR A 20 12.28 -11.17 4.65
C THR A 20 11.52 -10.23 3.73
N VAL A 21 11.93 -10.19 2.46
CA VAL A 21 11.26 -9.40 1.42
C VAL A 21 10.99 -10.28 0.20
N GLU A 22 9.81 -10.09 -0.40
CA GLU A 22 9.47 -10.64 -1.71
C GLU A 22 9.01 -9.51 -2.63
N PHE A 23 9.57 -9.46 -3.83
CA PHE A 23 9.09 -8.58 -4.89
C PHE A 23 8.13 -9.35 -5.79
N LEU A 24 6.96 -8.78 -6.02
CA LEU A 24 5.91 -9.31 -6.88
C LEU A 24 5.89 -8.51 -8.17
N ARG A 25 6.05 -9.18 -9.31
CA ARG A 25 6.03 -8.53 -10.62
C ARG A 25 4.79 -8.97 -11.40
N ARG A 26 3.96 -8.01 -11.78
CA ARG A 26 2.80 -8.23 -12.67
C ARG A 26 2.94 -7.34 -13.89
N LEU A 27 2.73 -7.90 -15.09
CA LEU A 27 2.69 -7.09 -16.31
C LEU A 27 1.60 -6.03 -16.21
N TYR A 28 1.96 -4.80 -16.52
CA TYR A 28 1.01 -3.70 -16.51
C TYR A 28 0.29 -3.68 -17.86
N PRO A 29 -1.05 -3.61 -17.89
CA PRO A 29 -1.78 -3.59 -19.15
C PRO A 29 -1.46 -2.31 -19.93
N GLY A 30 -1.12 -2.43 -21.20
CA GLY A 30 -0.76 -1.30 -22.06
C GLY A 30 -0.05 -1.72 -23.34
N GLU A 31 0.40 -0.72 -24.12
CA GLU A 31 1.18 -0.95 -25.34
C GLU A 31 2.64 -1.33 -25.04
N ASP A 32 3.14 -0.98 -23.86
CA ASP A 32 4.49 -1.33 -23.41
C ASP A 32 4.49 -2.72 -22.74
N PRO A 33 5.13 -3.73 -23.35
CA PRO A 33 5.16 -5.09 -22.82
C PRO A 33 6.12 -5.28 -21.63
N ASP A 34 7.05 -4.35 -21.42
CA ASP A 34 8.07 -4.45 -20.38
C ASP A 34 7.61 -3.80 -19.07
N ARG A 35 6.69 -2.83 -19.19
CA ARG A 35 6.09 -2.11 -18.07
C ARG A 35 5.39 -3.07 -17.10
N ALA A 36 5.70 -2.94 -15.83
CA ALA A 36 5.21 -3.85 -14.79
C ALA A 36 4.88 -3.11 -13.49
N ALA A 37 3.84 -3.60 -12.82
CA ALA A 37 3.53 -3.26 -11.45
C ALA A 37 4.41 -4.10 -10.50
N TRP A 38 5.09 -3.43 -9.58
CA TRP A 38 5.99 -4.01 -8.58
C TRP A 38 5.38 -3.90 -7.18
N GLY A 39 4.83 -5.00 -6.70
CA GLY A 39 4.34 -5.15 -5.34
C GLY A 39 5.42 -5.67 -4.41
N VAL A 40 5.23 -5.50 -3.10
CA VAL A 40 6.18 -5.93 -2.08
C VAL A 40 5.45 -6.66 -0.96
N ARG A 41 6.04 -7.77 -0.51
CA ARG A 41 5.70 -8.38 0.78
C ARG A 41 6.88 -8.31 1.73
N ILE A 42 6.58 -8.04 3.00
CA ILE A 42 7.54 -8.08 4.11
C ILE A 42 7.05 -9.14 5.09
N ASP A 43 7.90 -10.12 5.39
CA ASP A 43 7.54 -11.27 6.23
C ASP A 43 6.24 -11.96 5.77
N GLY A 44 6.04 -12.05 4.45
CA GLY A 44 4.85 -12.63 3.81
C GLY A 44 3.62 -11.71 3.77
N THR A 45 3.65 -10.53 4.38
CA THR A 45 2.52 -9.58 4.40
C THR A 45 2.67 -8.52 3.31
N ASP A 46 1.61 -8.29 2.51
CA ASP A 46 1.60 -7.23 1.48
C ASP A 46 1.80 -5.86 2.13
N LEU A 47 2.76 -5.07 1.60
CA LEU A 47 3.09 -3.76 2.14
C LEU A 47 1.87 -2.82 2.19
N ARG A 48 0.91 -2.96 1.27
CA ARG A 48 -0.34 -2.18 1.29
C ARG A 48 -1.19 -2.49 2.53
N THR A 49 -1.16 -3.73 3.01
CA THR A 49 -1.86 -4.12 4.25
C THR A 49 -1.21 -3.44 5.46
N LEU A 50 0.13 -3.47 5.52
CA LEU A 50 0.88 -2.80 6.59
C LEU A 50 0.64 -1.28 6.58
N VAL A 51 0.55 -0.67 5.39
CA VAL A 51 0.27 0.75 5.22
C VAL A 51 -1.17 1.11 5.58
N ALA A 52 -2.15 0.30 5.16
CA ALA A 52 -3.55 0.47 5.55
C ALA A 52 -3.70 0.43 7.08
N GLU A 53 -3.01 -0.50 7.75
CA GLU A 53 -3.01 -0.57 9.21
C GLU A 53 -2.38 0.67 9.85
N ALA A 54 -1.19 1.07 9.40
CA ALA A 54 -0.46 2.19 9.99
C ALA A 54 -1.13 3.56 9.78
N THR A 55 -1.92 3.71 8.71
CA THR A 55 -2.65 4.95 8.42
C THR A 55 -4.03 5.01 9.07
N ARG A 56 -4.54 3.90 9.63
CA ARG A 56 -5.86 3.81 10.24
C ARG A 56 -6.09 4.89 11.32
N ALA A 57 -5.08 5.17 12.14
CA ALA A 57 -5.19 6.18 13.19
C ALA A 57 -5.29 7.61 12.64
N GLY A 58 -4.58 7.91 11.54
CA GLY A 58 -4.67 9.20 10.85
C GLY A 58 -6.06 9.38 10.23
N TRP A 59 -6.51 8.38 9.49
CA TRP A 59 -7.86 8.39 8.90
C TRP A 59 -8.98 8.46 9.93
N SER A 60 -8.85 7.79 11.07
CA SER A 60 -9.86 7.83 12.14
C SER A 60 -10.03 9.23 12.74
N GLN A 61 -9.03 10.10 12.63
CA GLN A 61 -9.10 11.49 13.09
C GLN A 61 -9.71 12.42 12.03
N GLU A 62 -9.59 12.08 10.75
CA GLU A 62 -10.07 12.89 9.63
C GLU A 62 -11.48 12.53 9.16
N TRP A 63 -11.90 11.27 9.33
CA TRP A 63 -13.20 10.84 8.84
C TRP A 63 -14.35 11.53 9.58
N ASP A 64 -15.20 12.18 8.79
CA ASP A 64 -16.53 12.54 9.24
C ASP A 64 -17.33 11.25 9.49
N THR A 65 -17.85 11.09 10.71
CA THR A 65 -18.68 9.94 11.09
C THR A 65 -20.01 9.88 10.33
N SER A 66 -20.38 10.92 9.56
CA SER A 66 -21.63 10.98 8.81
C SER A 66 -21.54 10.46 7.37
N GLU A 67 -20.34 10.21 6.82
CA GLU A 67 -20.15 9.67 5.47
C GLU A 67 -19.27 8.41 5.51
N GLU A 68 -19.92 7.24 5.36
CA GLU A 68 -19.20 5.98 5.20
C GLU A 68 -18.82 5.78 3.72
N PRO A 69 -17.57 5.37 3.41
CA PRO A 69 -17.22 5.02 2.04
C PRO A 69 -18.15 3.93 1.48
N PRO A 70 -18.49 3.96 0.18
CA PRO A 70 -19.43 3.01 -0.42
C PRO A 70 -19.09 1.54 -0.17
N ASP A 71 -17.79 1.21 -0.18
CA ASP A 71 -17.28 -0.15 0.01
C ASP A 71 -16.81 -0.43 1.45
N GLY A 72 -17.08 0.51 2.37
CA GLY A 72 -16.64 0.47 3.76
C GLY A 72 -15.21 0.95 3.99
N ARG A 73 -14.90 1.26 5.25
CA ARG A 73 -13.61 1.86 5.65
C ARG A 73 -12.40 0.96 5.40
N GLU A 74 -12.54 -0.34 5.61
CA GLU A 74 -11.41 -1.26 5.42
C GLU A 74 -11.01 -1.38 3.95
N ALA A 75 -12.00 -1.50 3.05
CA ALA A 75 -11.76 -1.48 1.61
C ALA A 75 -11.13 -0.14 1.18
N TYR A 76 -11.61 0.98 1.73
CA TYR A 76 -11.01 2.29 1.46
C TYR A 76 -9.53 2.34 1.85
N LEU A 77 -9.15 1.89 3.04
CA LEU A 77 -7.75 1.88 3.49
C LEU A 77 -6.86 1.03 2.56
N MET A 78 -7.35 -0.14 2.16
CA MET A 78 -6.63 -1.07 1.29
C MET A 78 -6.46 -0.56 -0.15
N THR A 79 -7.24 0.45 -0.55
CA THR A 79 -7.24 1.02 -1.90
C THR A 79 -6.59 2.40 -1.98
N GLN A 80 -5.98 2.89 -0.90
CA GLN A 80 -5.24 4.16 -0.94
C GLN A 80 -3.95 4.08 -1.77
N HIS A 81 -3.35 2.90 -1.83
CA HIS A 81 -2.04 2.70 -2.46
C HIS A 81 -2.04 1.51 -3.42
N ALA A 82 -1.21 1.62 -4.46
CA ALA A 82 -0.97 0.59 -5.45
C ALA A 82 0.52 0.23 -5.54
N PRO A 83 0.85 -0.95 -6.09
CA PRO A 83 2.20 -1.25 -6.55
C PRO A 83 2.76 -0.13 -7.44
N LEU A 84 4.07 0.12 -7.34
CA LEU A 84 4.73 1.07 -8.23
C LEU A 84 4.83 0.50 -9.64
N VAL A 85 4.48 1.31 -10.64
CA VAL A 85 4.59 0.90 -12.04
C VAL A 85 5.93 1.38 -12.59
N MET A 86 6.77 0.44 -13.00
CA MET A 86 8.11 0.70 -13.54
C MET A 86 8.13 0.33 -15.02
N ASP A 87 8.88 1.07 -15.83
CA ASP A 87 8.99 0.84 -17.27
C ASP A 87 9.69 -0.48 -17.60
N ASP A 88 10.72 -0.85 -16.82
CA ASP A 88 11.40 -2.13 -16.97
C ASP A 88 12.01 -2.62 -15.65
N ASP A 89 12.56 -3.85 -15.69
CA ASP A 89 13.17 -4.50 -14.53
C ASP A 89 14.45 -3.79 -14.05
N ALA A 90 15.17 -3.09 -14.92
CA ALA A 90 16.40 -2.38 -14.56
C ALA A 90 16.08 -1.09 -13.79
N HIS A 91 15.08 -0.34 -14.22
CA HIS A 91 14.56 0.84 -13.50
C HIS A 91 14.01 0.43 -12.13
N ALA A 92 13.22 -0.65 -12.07
CA ALA A 92 12.73 -1.19 -10.80
C ALA A 92 13.89 -1.54 -9.84
N ARG A 93 14.94 -2.21 -10.36
CA ARG A 93 16.11 -2.58 -9.55
C ARG A 93 16.85 -1.36 -9.00
N ARG A 94 17.14 -0.37 -9.85
CA ARG A 94 17.79 0.88 -9.43
C ARG A 94 16.98 1.59 -8.35
N HIS A 95 15.67 1.72 -8.58
CA HIS A 95 14.72 2.33 -7.65
C HIS A 95 14.79 1.67 -6.28
N PHE A 96 14.48 0.38 -6.18
CA PHE A 96 14.50 -0.33 -4.90
C PHE A 96 15.90 -0.49 -4.26
N LEU A 97 16.98 -0.11 -4.96
CA LEU A 97 18.34 -0.02 -4.40
C LEU A 97 18.75 1.43 -4.06
N GLY A 98 17.79 2.33 -3.90
CA GLY A 98 18.03 3.70 -3.40
C GLY A 98 18.40 4.71 -4.49
N ASP A 99 18.28 4.33 -5.76
CA ASP A 99 18.48 5.20 -6.93
C ASP A 99 17.17 5.37 -7.74
N PRO A 100 16.09 5.91 -7.15
CA PRO A 100 14.87 6.26 -7.87
C PRO A 100 15.11 7.35 -8.91
N ASP A 101 14.23 7.37 -9.92
CA ASP A 101 14.11 8.51 -10.82
C ASP A 101 13.65 9.76 -10.05
N PRO A 102 13.99 10.98 -10.52
CA PRO A 102 13.79 12.21 -9.76
C PRO A 102 12.35 12.47 -9.30
N GLU A 103 11.34 12.14 -10.11
CA GLU A 103 9.92 12.29 -9.76
C GLU A 103 9.47 11.42 -8.59
N ARG A 104 10.19 10.33 -8.30
CA ARG A 104 9.89 9.39 -7.21
C ARG A 104 10.72 9.65 -5.96
N ARG A 105 11.51 10.72 -5.97
CA ARG A 105 12.36 11.13 -4.86
C ARG A 105 11.81 12.41 -4.23
N GLU A 106 11.64 12.40 -2.91
CA GLU A 106 11.29 13.60 -2.16
C GLU A 106 12.51 14.55 -2.10
N PRO A 107 12.34 15.81 -2.53
CA PRO A 107 13.39 16.82 -2.38
C PRO A 107 13.76 17.06 -0.91
N GLY A 108 15.05 17.17 -0.62
CA GLY A 108 15.56 17.56 0.70
C GLY A 108 15.73 16.42 1.71
N THR A 109 14.83 15.43 1.74
CA THR A 109 14.99 14.24 2.61
C THR A 109 15.71 13.11 1.89
N GLY A 110 15.56 13.02 0.56
CA GLY A 110 16.04 11.89 -0.22
C GLY A 110 15.20 10.62 -0.07
N SER A 111 14.09 10.68 0.68
CA SER A 111 13.09 9.61 0.73
C SER A 111 12.53 9.34 -0.66
N MET A 112 12.01 8.13 -0.84
CA MET A 112 11.56 7.68 -2.14
C MET A 112 10.25 6.91 -2.03
N ALA A 113 9.47 6.92 -3.11
CA ALA A 113 8.21 6.19 -3.14
C ALA A 113 8.47 4.68 -3.05
N LEU A 114 7.72 3.98 -2.20
CA LEU A 114 7.67 2.50 -2.17
C LEU A 114 6.31 1.94 -2.61
N LEU A 115 5.26 2.77 -2.59
CA LEU A 115 3.97 2.51 -3.21
C LEU A 115 3.50 3.77 -3.94
N GLY A 116 2.73 3.57 -5.02
CA GLY A 116 2.09 4.65 -5.78
C GLY A 116 0.62 4.80 -5.44
N CYS A 117 -0.08 5.68 -6.16
CA CYS A 117 -1.53 5.83 -6.06
C CYS A 117 -2.26 4.83 -6.97
N ILE A 118 -3.47 4.40 -6.56
CA ILE A 118 -4.35 3.57 -7.41
C ILE A 118 -4.78 4.25 -8.72
N CYS A 119 -4.66 5.58 -8.81
CA CYS A 119 -4.96 6.30 -10.05
C CYS A 119 -3.91 6.05 -11.16
N GLY A 120 -2.75 5.47 -10.81
CA GLY A 120 -1.67 5.16 -11.74
C GLY A 120 -0.68 6.30 -11.97
N THR A 121 -0.84 7.43 -11.28
CA THR A 121 0.13 8.54 -11.26
C THR A 121 0.93 8.51 -9.97
N ASP A 122 2.26 8.48 -10.09
CA ASP A 122 3.16 8.27 -8.96
C ASP A 122 3.22 9.46 -7.99
N GLU A 123 3.02 10.67 -8.51
CA GLU A 123 3.02 11.90 -7.71
C GLU A 123 1.70 12.13 -6.98
N CYS A 124 0.62 11.39 -7.27
CA CYS A 124 -0.70 11.74 -6.73
C CYS A 124 -0.84 11.46 -5.23
N TRP A 125 -0.36 10.30 -4.78
CA TRP A 125 -0.53 9.81 -3.40
C TRP A 125 0.51 8.74 -3.03
N PRO A 126 1.82 9.02 -3.14
CA PRO A 126 2.85 8.02 -2.89
C PRO A 126 2.95 7.68 -1.40
N MET A 127 3.40 6.47 -1.10
CA MET A 127 3.92 6.14 0.23
C MET A 127 5.43 6.27 0.21
N MET A 128 5.97 7.22 0.97
CA MET A 128 7.39 7.56 0.96
C MET A 128 8.13 6.88 2.11
N ALA A 129 9.38 6.47 1.87
CA ALA A 129 10.26 5.98 2.92
C ALA A 129 11.73 6.30 2.60
N THR A 130 12.56 6.34 3.64
CA THR A 130 14.02 6.36 3.49
C THR A 130 14.54 4.95 3.26
N VAL A 131 15.32 4.77 2.19
CA VAL A 131 16.02 3.50 1.89
C VAL A 131 17.51 3.71 2.14
N THR A 132 18.05 3.04 3.16
CA THR A 132 19.48 3.08 3.50
C THR A 132 20.15 1.77 3.12
N LEU A 133 21.19 1.83 2.28
CA LEU A 133 21.98 0.68 1.89
C LEU A 133 23.33 0.70 2.62
N THR A 134 23.67 -0.43 3.22
CA THR A 134 25.02 -0.69 3.74
C THR A 134 25.64 -1.84 2.95
N GLN A 135 26.83 -2.31 3.35
CA GLN A 135 27.42 -3.51 2.74
C GLN A 135 26.60 -4.77 3.05
N ASP A 136 25.93 -4.81 4.21
CA ASP A 136 25.31 -6.03 4.72
C ASP A 136 23.78 -5.97 4.73
N THR A 137 23.20 -4.77 4.70
CA THR A 137 21.75 -4.59 4.87
C THR A 137 21.15 -3.55 3.92
N VAL A 138 19.86 -3.72 3.67
CA VAL A 138 18.97 -2.68 3.15
C VAL A 138 17.95 -2.38 4.24
N THR A 139 17.80 -1.11 4.63
CA THR A 139 16.86 -0.68 5.66
C THR A 139 15.84 0.27 5.07
N TRP A 140 14.55 -0.02 5.28
CA TRP A 140 13.44 0.88 4.99
C TRP A 140 12.90 1.47 6.28
N SER A 141 12.85 2.80 6.38
CA SER A 141 12.41 3.50 7.59
C SER A 141 11.75 4.83 7.26
N GLY A 142 11.15 5.47 8.28
CA GLY A 142 10.61 6.83 8.12
C GLY A 142 9.44 6.91 7.15
N PHE A 143 8.57 5.89 7.15
CA PHE A 143 7.39 5.86 6.29
C PHE A 143 6.49 7.06 6.57
N HIS A 144 6.04 7.77 5.54
CA HIS A 144 5.17 8.93 5.69
C HIS A 144 4.37 9.22 4.42
N GLN A 145 3.30 10.01 4.59
CA GLN A 145 2.45 10.49 3.51
C GLN A 145 2.72 11.99 3.26
N PRO A 146 3.42 12.37 2.16
CA PRO A 146 3.77 13.76 1.90
C PRO A 146 2.56 14.71 1.80
N TYR A 147 1.39 14.20 1.40
CA TYR A 147 0.15 14.97 1.33
C TYR A 147 -0.66 15.02 2.64
N ARG A 148 -0.10 14.43 3.72
CA ARG A 148 -0.62 14.44 5.09
C ARG A 148 0.53 14.58 6.11
N PRO A 149 1.29 15.71 6.07
CA PRO A 149 2.41 15.91 6.97
C PRO A 149 2.03 15.85 8.46
N GLU A 150 0.78 16.13 8.81
CA GLU A 150 0.21 16.04 10.16
C GLU A 150 0.19 14.62 10.73
N TRP A 151 0.20 13.59 9.89
CA TRP A 151 0.34 12.20 10.35
C TRP A 151 1.78 11.90 10.81
N GLY A 152 2.74 12.71 10.38
CA GLY A 152 4.15 12.52 10.67
C GLY A 152 4.70 11.20 10.14
N THR A 153 5.70 10.66 10.84
CA THR A 153 6.23 9.32 10.56
C THR A 153 5.25 8.26 11.07
N LEU A 154 4.84 7.38 10.17
CA LEU A 154 3.96 6.26 10.45
C LEU A 154 4.67 5.19 11.28
N ALA A 155 3.90 4.45 12.08
CA ALA A 155 4.38 3.31 12.87
C ALA A 155 4.66 2.07 11.99
N LEU A 156 5.56 2.21 11.02
CA LEU A 156 5.99 1.21 10.05
C LEU A 156 7.52 1.07 10.09
N GLY A 157 7.98 -0.18 10.24
CA GLY A 157 9.40 -0.47 10.32
C GLY A 157 10.09 0.11 11.57
N PRO A 158 11.43 0.29 11.54
CA PRO A 158 12.30 0.04 10.40
C PRO A 158 12.31 -1.44 10.00
N TYR A 159 12.25 -1.70 8.70
CA TYR A 159 12.44 -3.05 8.15
C TYR A 159 13.88 -3.20 7.70
N VAL A 160 14.59 -4.17 8.27
CA VAL A 160 16.00 -4.45 7.98
C VAL A 160 16.11 -5.79 7.26
N PHE A 161 16.62 -5.76 6.04
CA PHE A 161 16.80 -6.92 5.18
C PHE A 161 18.29 -7.23 5.01
N PRO A 162 18.71 -8.52 5.02
CA PRO A 162 20.05 -8.89 4.60
C PRO A 162 20.22 -8.55 3.12
N ARG A 163 21.23 -7.74 2.79
CA ARG A 163 21.42 -7.20 1.44
C ARG A 163 21.54 -8.27 0.36
N PRO A 164 22.28 -9.38 0.53
CA PRO A 164 22.33 -10.43 -0.49
C PRO A 164 20.96 -11.06 -0.78
N ALA A 165 20.13 -11.27 0.25
CA ALA A 165 18.79 -11.83 0.08
C ALA A 165 17.84 -10.83 -0.59
N TYR A 166 17.93 -9.55 -0.22
CA TYR A 166 17.16 -8.46 -0.82
C TYR A 166 17.46 -8.32 -2.33
N GLU A 167 18.74 -8.26 -2.70
CA GLU A 167 19.16 -8.15 -4.10
C GLU A 167 18.74 -9.39 -4.91
N GLN A 168 18.81 -10.59 -4.31
CA GLN A 168 18.33 -11.81 -4.96
C GLN A 168 16.80 -11.78 -5.19
N ALA A 169 16.02 -11.36 -4.20
CA ALA A 169 14.57 -11.24 -4.33
C ALA A 169 14.18 -10.23 -5.42
N LEU A 170 14.92 -9.13 -5.54
CA LEU A 170 14.72 -8.11 -6.56
C LEU A 170 15.15 -8.58 -7.95
N ALA A 171 16.21 -9.40 -8.03
CA ALA A 171 16.69 -9.98 -9.28
C ALA A 171 15.77 -11.09 -9.83
N ALA A 172 15.05 -11.79 -8.95
CA ALA A 172 14.15 -12.88 -9.29
C ALA A 172 12.77 -12.68 -8.62
N PRO A 173 12.01 -11.65 -9.03
CA PRO A 173 10.70 -11.39 -8.45
C PRO A 173 9.71 -12.50 -8.78
N VAL A 174 8.75 -12.73 -7.90
CA VAL A 174 7.64 -13.64 -8.12
C VAL A 174 6.77 -13.06 -9.24
N ARG A 175 6.72 -13.75 -10.38
CA ARG A 175 5.90 -13.33 -11.52
C ARG A 175 4.45 -13.74 -11.29
N LEU A 176 3.59 -12.75 -11.14
CA LEU A 176 2.16 -12.96 -11.02
C LEU A 176 1.53 -13.01 -12.42
N PRO A 177 0.52 -13.87 -12.65
CA PRO A 177 -0.20 -13.89 -13.91
C PRO A 177 -0.84 -12.51 -14.17
N GLY A 178 -0.74 -12.05 -15.42
CA GLY A 178 -1.50 -10.90 -15.89
C GLY A 178 -2.95 -11.34 -16.08
N ARG A 179 -3.82 -11.07 -15.12
CA ARG A 179 -5.27 -11.10 -15.35
C ARG A 179 -5.81 -9.70 -15.28
N GLY A 180 -6.38 -9.26 -16.40
CA GLY A 180 -7.37 -8.19 -16.49
C GLY A 180 -6.89 -6.80 -16.10
N ARG A 181 -7.65 -5.81 -16.52
CA ARG A 181 -7.62 -4.44 -16.00
C ARG A 181 -7.58 -4.50 -14.47
N LEU A 182 -6.87 -3.56 -13.82
CA LEU A 182 -7.06 -3.26 -12.40
C LEU A 182 -8.47 -2.67 -12.21
N SER A 183 -9.51 -3.49 -12.37
CA SER A 183 -10.87 -3.20 -11.93
C SER A 183 -11.07 -3.95 -10.63
N ILE A 184 -11.43 -3.20 -9.60
CA ILE A 184 -11.46 -3.62 -8.20
C ILE A 184 -12.71 -4.44 -7.84
N SER A 185 -13.48 -4.88 -8.86
CA SER A 185 -14.81 -5.48 -8.67
C SER A 185 -14.86 -7.01 -8.78
N ASP A 186 -13.77 -7.70 -9.12
CA ASP A 186 -13.84 -9.13 -9.46
C ASP A 186 -13.41 -10.10 -8.35
N ASP A 187 -13.04 -9.62 -7.15
CA ASP A 187 -12.59 -10.49 -6.04
C ASP A 187 -13.41 -10.28 -4.73
N TYR A 188 -14.53 -9.54 -4.80
CA TYR A 188 -15.46 -9.37 -3.67
C TYR A 188 -16.91 -9.55 -4.13
N SER A 189 -17.27 -10.79 -4.45
CA SER A 189 -18.67 -11.21 -4.66
C SER A 189 -18.79 -12.69 -4.38
N ASP A 190 -18.89 -13.02 -3.10
CA ASP A 190 -19.46 -14.25 -2.50
C ASP A 190 -19.42 -13.93 -0.99
N GLU A 191 -20.49 -13.75 -0.23
CA GLU A 191 -21.85 -14.29 -0.23
C GLU A 191 -22.77 -13.19 0.35
N HIS A 192 -23.90 -12.88 -0.27
CA HIS A 192 -25.14 -12.39 0.39
C HIS A 192 -26.29 -12.67 -0.59
N ALA A 193 -26.61 -13.94 -0.75
CA ALA A 193 -27.90 -14.35 -1.27
C ALA A 193 -28.90 -14.44 -0.09
N ASP A 194 -30.14 -14.10 -0.40
CA ASP A 194 -31.36 -14.30 0.41
C ASP A 194 -31.64 -13.28 1.53
N ASP A 195 -32.40 -12.24 1.20
CA ASP A 195 -33.73 -12.06 1.81
C ASP A 195 -34.62 -11.20 0.88
N HIS A 196 -35.44 -11.87 0.07
CA HIS A 196 -36.51 -11.24 -0.69
C HIS A 196 -37.77 -11.30 0.18
N VAL A 197 -38.12 -10.19 0.82
CA VAL A 197 -39.42 -10.03 1.47
C VAL A 197 -40.43 -9.57 0.42
N ASP A 198 -41.25 -10.51 -0.04
CA ASP A 198 -42.56 -10.23 -0.63
C ASP A 198 -43.44 -9.51 0.39
N ASP A 199 -43.83 -8.26 0.14
CA ASP A 199 -44.97 -7.64 0.81
C ASP A 199 -46.12 -7.49 -0.18
N HIS A 200 -47.09 -8.39 0.01
CA HIS A 200 -48.43 -8.33 -0.55
C HIS A 200 -49.19 -7.12 0.01
N ALA A 201 -49.71 -6.25 -0.86
CA ALA A 201 -50.81 -5.37 -0.52
C ALA A 201 -51.99 -5.60 -1.48
N ASP A 202 -52.99 -6.31 -0.94
CA ASP A 202 -54.31 -6.54 -1.51
C ASP A 202 -55.19 -5.28 -1.43
N GLY A 203 -55.80 -4.93 -2.57
CA GLY A 203 -57.23 -4.62 -2.70
C GLY A 203 -57.85 -3.40 -1.99
N ALA A 204 -58.36 -2.45 -2.79
CA ALA A 204 -59.75 -2.00 -2.68
C ALA A 204 -60.24 -1.31 -3.96
N SER A 205 -61.15 -1.98 -4.67
CA SER A 205 -61.98 -1.44 -5.75
C SER A 205 -63.10 -0.56 -5.19
N ALA A 206 -63.42 0.54 -5.88
CA ALA A 206 -64.78 1.06 -5.96
C ALA A 206 -64.97 1.86 -7.25
N GLU A 207 -65.87 1.35 -8.09
CA GLU A 207 -66.29 1.88 -9.37
C GLU A 207 -67.29 3.03 -9.21
N ALA A 208 -67.31 3.97 -10.16
CA ALA A 208 -68.54 4.59 -10.66
C ALA A 208 -68.27 5.33 -11.98
N SER A 209 -68.68 4.71 -13.08
CA SER A 209 -68.89 5.33 -14.40
C SER A 209 -70.19 6.15 -14.40
N GLY A 210 -70.28 7.15 -15.27
CA GLY A 210 -71.58 7.74 -15.64
C GLY A 210 -71.49 9.12 -16.29
N GLU A 211 -71.49 9.14 -17.62
CA GLU A 211 -71.47 10.32 -18.49
C GLU A 211 -72.90 10.72 -18.94
N THR A 212 -73.11 12.04 -19.13
CA THR A 212 -74.11 12.82 -19.95
C THR A 212 -75.63 12.71 -19.72
N PRO A 213 -76.45 13.71 -20.17
CA PRO A 213 -76.21 14.84 -21.09
C PRO A 213 -76.12 16.24 -20.47
#